data_AF-A0A8B9A2B8-F1
#
_entry.id   AF-A0A8B9A2B8-F1
#
_cell.length_a   1.000
_cell.length_b   1.000
_cell.length_c   1.000
_cell.angle_alpha   90.00
_cell.angle_beta   90.00
_cell.angle_gamma   90.00
#
_symmetry.space_group_name_H-M   'P 1'
#
loop_
_entity.id
_entity.type
_entity.pdbx_description
1 polymer ?
#
loop_
_entity_poly.entity_id
_entity_poly.type
_entity_poly.pdbx_seq_one_letter_code
_entity_poly.pdbx_strand_id
1 'polypeptide(L)' 'MFGHILNPTGKRSPHKILRKKLIGDIKNDDPLVVAREEKERLAKFEMLKHRGKGPPKKGQGRHAVKRNK' A
#
# COMPACT_ATOMS: atom_id res chain seq x y z
N MET A 1 -2.69 -25.47 27.59
CA MET A 1 -1.79 -26.25 26.70
C MET A 1 -1.37 -25.36 25.54
N PHE A 2 -0.06 -25.19 25.30
CA PHE A 2 0.47 -24.34 24.23
C PHE A 2 0.66 -25.17 22.95
N GLY A 3 0.28 -24.64 21.78
CA GLY A 3 0.22 -25.31 20.47
C GLY A 3 1.57 -25.77 19.88
N HIS A 4 2.36 -26.50 20.66
CA HIS A 4 3.61 -27.11 20.23
C HIS A 4 3.32 -28.29 19.30
N ILE A 5 4.10 -28.38 18.22
CA ILE A 5 4.04 -29.50 17.29
C ILE A 5 5.15 -30.47 17.70
N LEU A 6 4.77 -31.70 18.07
CA LEU A 6 5.72 -32.79 18.36
C LEU A 6 6.08 -33.51 17.05
N ASN A 7 7.37 -33.73 16.83
CA ASN A 7 7.88 -34.48 15.68
C ASN A 7 8.61 -35.75 16.18
N PRO A 8 7.89 -36.85 16.42
CA PRO A 8 8.46 -38.05 17.04
C PRO A 8 9.45 -38.78 16.12
N THR A 9 9.36 -38.58 14.80
CA THR A 9 10.25 -39.21 13.81
C THR A 9 11.53 -38.41 13.55
N GLY A 10 11.66 -37.19 14.07
CA GLY A 10 12.86 -36.35 13.93
C GLY A 10 13.19 -35.92 12.48
N LYS A 11 12.35 -36.24 11.50
CA LYS A 11 12.55 -35.87 10.09
C LYS A 11 12.41 -34.36 9.91
N ARG A 12 13.05 -33.78 8.88
CA ARG A 12 12.89 -32.36 8.57
C ARG A 12 11.41 -32.05 8.28
N SER A 13 10.83 -31.21 9.13
CA SER A 13 9.45 -30.70 8.99
C SER A 13 9.49 -29.27 8.44
N PRO A 14 8.50 -28.86 7.62
CA PRO A 14 8.40 -27.49 7.10
C PRO A 14 8.13 -26.44 8.20
N HIS A 15 7.95 -26.84 9.47
CA HIS A 15 7.65 -25.96 10.59
C HIS A 15 8.60 -24.77 10.74
N LYS A 16 9.89 -24.95 10.40
CA LYS A 16 10.88 -23.85 10.46
C LYS A 16 10.66 -22.79 9.38
N ILE A 17 10.07 -23.15 8.24
CA ILE A 17 9.75 -22.23 7.15
C ILE A 17 8.45 -21.49 7.47
N LEU A 18 7.42 -22.24 7.89
CA LEU A 18 6.08 -21.70 8.18
C LEU A 18 6.04 -20.78 9.40
N ARG A 19 6.97 -20.93 10.36
CA ARG A 19 7.12 -20.02 11.51
C ARG A 19 7.78 -18.68 11.18
N LYS A 20 8.47 -18.59 10.04
CA LYS A 20 9.08 -17.32 9.65
C LYS A 20 7.98 -16.38 9.19
N LYS A 21 8.09 -15.11 9.57
CA LYS A 21 7.27 -14.06 8.97
C LYS A 21 7.56 -14.03 7.47
N LEU A 22 6.51 -13.94 6.65
CA LEU A 22 6.67 -13.78 5.21
C LEU A 22 7.51 -12.53 4.93
N ILE A 23 8.43 -12.65 3.98
CA ILE A 23 9.28 -11.55 3.51
C ILE A 23 8.59 -10.93 2.31
N GLY A 24 8.34 -9.63 2.34
CA GLY A 24 7.62 -8.89 1.30
C GLY A 24 6.23 -8.43 1.76
N ASP A 25 5.83 -7.25 1.30
CA ASP A 25 4.47 -6.73 1.49
C ASP A 25 3.57 -7.25 0.38
N ILE A 26 2.68 -8.19 0.72
CA ILE A 26 1.71 -8.83 -0.21
C ILE A 26 0.83 -7.77 -0.91
N LYS A 27 0.65 -6.61 -0.30
CA LYS A 27 -0.22 -5.53 -0.79
C LYS A 27 0.23 -4.94 -2.12
N ASN A 28 1.54 -4.94 -2.41
CA ASN A 28 2.06 -4.35 -3.63
C ASN A 28 1.92 -5.26 -4.85
N ASP A 29 1.82 -6.57 -4.64
CA ASP A 29 1.84 -7.58 -5.70
C ASP A 29 0.45 -8.19 -5.97
N ASP A 30 -0.52 -8.04 -5.06
CA ASP A 30 -1.88 -8.52 -5.26
C ASP A 30 -2.67 -7.55 -6.19
N PRO A 31 -3.00 -7.96 -7.43
CA PRO A 31 -3.68 -7.09 -8.40
C PRO A 31 -5.06 -6.63 -7.92
N LEU A 32 -5.72 -7.38 -7.04
CA LEU A 32 -7.04 -7.01 -6.51
C LEU A 32 -6.94 -5.88 -5.48
N VAL A 33 -5.88 -5.89 -4.66
CA VAL A 33 -5.63 -4.85 -3.65
C VAL A 33 -5.21 -3.56 -4.35
N VAL A 34 -4.26 -3.63 -5.28
CA VAL A 34 -3.76 -2.48 -6.05
C VAL A 34 -4.89 -1.80 -6.84
N ALA A 35 -5.73 -2.57 -7.54
CA ALA A 35 -6.83 -2.01 -8.33
C ALA A 35 -7.88 -1.31 -7.46
N ARG A 36 -8.17 -1.85 -6.27
CA ARG A 36 -9.12 -1.24 -5.33
C ARG A 36 -8.58 0.09 -4.78
N GLU A 37 -7.34 0.12 -4.32
CA GLU A 37 -6.72 1.33 -3.78
C GLU A 37 -6.63 2.44 -4.86
N GLU A 38 -6.27 2.08 -6.08
CA GLU A 38 -6.20 3.03 -7.20
C GLU A 38 -7.58 3.60 -7.56
N LYS A 39 -8.64 2.76 -7.54
CA LYS A 39 -10.02 3.20 -7.76
C LYS A 39 -10.48 4.20 -6.71
N GLU A 40 -10.22 3.92 -5.43
CA GLU A 40 -10.55 4.82 -4.32
C GLU A 40 -9.78 6.15 -4.44
N ARG A 41 -8.51 6.10 -4.84
CA ARG A 41 -7.68 7.28 -5.10
C ARG A 41 -8.26 8.16 -6.22
N LEU A 42 -8.66 7.56 -7.34
CA LEU A 42 -9.25 8.27 -8.49
C LEU A 42 -10.59 8.90 -8.13
N ALA A 43 -11.47 8.18 -7.43
CA ALA A 43 -12.76 8.73 -6.99
C ALA A 43 -12.59 9.95 -6.08
N LYS A 44 -11.64 9.91 -5.15
CA LYS A 44 -11.30 11.06 -4.30
C LYS A 44 -10.79 12.25 -5.13
N PHE A 45 -9.96 11.98 -6.12
CA PHE A 45 -9.39 13.00 -6.99
C PHE A 45 -10.46 13.70 -7.85
N GLU A 46 -11.40 12.95 -8.41
CA GLU A 46 -12.54 13.48 -9.15
C GLU A 46 -13.41 14.38 -8.27
N MET A 47 -13.77 13.93 -7.06
CA MET A 47 -14.51 14.75 -6.10
C MET A 47 -13.79 16.07 -5.75
N LEU A 48 -12.47 16.04 -5.57
CA LEU A 48 -11.68 17.25 -5.28
C LEU A 48 -11.66 18.22 -6.46
N LYS A 49 -11.53 17.71 -7.69
CA LYS A 49 -11.60 18.50 -8.92
C LYS A 49 -12.96 19.17 -9.07
N HIS A 50 -14.05 18.43 -8.88
CA HIS A 50 -15.41 18.99 -8.92
C HIS A 50 -15.61 20.12 -7.90
N ARG A 51 -15.00 20.02 -6.72
CA ARG A 51 -15.06 21.05 -5.67
C ARG A 51 -14.12 22.24 -5.90
N GLY A 52 -13.32 22.25 -6.96
CA GLY A 52 -12.29 23.27 -7.19
C GLY A 52 -11.13 23.23 -6.18
N LYS A 53 -11.03 22.15 -5.37
CA LYS A 53 -9.96 21.92 -4.39
C LYS A 53 -8.93 20.89 -4.89
N GLY A 54 -8.94 20.63 -6.19
CA GLY A 54 -7.94 19.80 -6.84
C GLY A 54 -6.55 20.44 -6.74
N PRO A 55 -5.48 19.64 -6.79
CA PRO A 55 -4.13 20.19 -6.80
C PRO A 55 -3.94 21.10 -8.03
N PRO A 56 -3.29 22.26 -7.87
CA PRO A 56 -3.02 23.16 -8.98
C PRO A 56 -2.04 22.52 -9.96
N LYS A 57 -2.03 22.99 -11.21
CA LYS A 57 -1.00 22.59 -12.18
C LYS A 57 0.38 22.97 -11.64
N LYS A 58 1.36 22.09 -11.82
CA LYS A 58 2.76 22.34 -11.42
C LYS A 58 3.19 23.72 -11.95
N GLY A 59 3.69 24.58 -11.06
CA GLY A 59 4.09 25.96 -11.40
C GLY A 59 2.96 27.00 -11.38
N GLN A 60 1.74 26.67 -10.92
CA GLN A 60 0.65 27.65 -10.70
C GLN A 60 0.35 27.91 -9.22
N GLY A 61 1.19 27.37 -8.32
CA GLY A 61 1.06 27.63 -6.89
C GLY A 61 1.38 29.09 -6.53
N ARG A 62 0.96 29.52 -5.33
CA ARG A 62 1.16 30.89 -4.83
C ARG A 62 2.60 31.40 -4.94
N HIS A 63 3.60 30.54 -4.75
CA HIS A 63 5.02 30.88 -4.82
C HIS A 63 5.63 30.77 -6.22
N ALA A 64 4.90 30.25 -7.21
CA ALA A 64 5.39 30.11 -8.57
C ALA A 64 5.28 31.42 -9.37
N VAL A 65 4.33 32.29 -9.01
CA VAL A 65 4.22 33.63 -9.58
C VAL A 65 5.36 34.48 -9.00
N LYS A 66 6.40 34.74 -9.80
CA LYS A 66 7.41 35.75 -9.46
C LYS A 66 6.73 37.12 -9.48
N ARG A 67 6.32 37.62 -8.31
CA ARG A 67 5.94 39.03 -8.16
C ARG A 67 7.24 39.82 -8.08
N ASN A 68 7.63 40.47 -9.19
CA ASN A 68 8.58 41.57 -9.07
C ASN A 68 7.95 42.64 -8.17
N LYS A 69 8.74 43.13 -7.22
CA LYS A 69 8.39 44.30 -6.40
C LYS A 69 8.65 45.57 -7.20
#